data_AF-K9PQ56-F1
#
_entry.id   AF-K9PQ56-F1
#
_cell.length_a   1.000
_cell.length_b   1.000
_cell.length_c   1.000
_cell.angle_alpha   90.00
_cell.angle_beta   90.00
_cell.angle_gamma   90.00
#
_symmetry.space_group_name_H-M   'P 1'
#
loop_
_entity.id
_entity.type
_entity.pdbx_description
1 polymer ?
#
loop_
_entity_poly.entity_id
_entity_poly.type
_entity_poly.pdbx_seq_one_letter_code
_entity_poly.pdbx_strand_id
1 'polypeptide(L)'
;MQVPLALFFFMSSQPYSARQRLIQAALELFTAQGVSGTTTRQIADQAEVNEVTLFRHFGNKHGLLLAVLEESAAFKNLGESLVRRANPPGSVYQALKDYASQSLHALEQVPEFVRSVVGEADQYPTENRRALGRGLTEANRYVAEYLATVIEQGHLNTYLPAEKLASLLNGMLLGYAVIEFTSEFHELWENRDDFLENLVRLFLHGAMSSAPESAIDYLPASVINQEVADLPAALVHEIFRQARRLGVQDYALGYVLFGAGLSPAEIVSLERSHQIYDVHGHFLQITTPGYVRQVPLNQWIVGKRYGSYTNNPLIKWLKSRKDTQRAMFLDKAGKPISELEIQMCWETWTEGLLTTQGQPPAIAQAQHTWCVEMLMRGISLENLSILTGCDRVQLQPYARRSQEKAALEQATRLDHKPA
;
A
#
# COMPACT_ATOMS: atom_id res chain seq x y z
N MET A 1 0.46 46.56 -4.73
CA MET A 1 1.19 47.08 -3.54
C MET A 1 2.58 46.46 -3.58
N GLN A 2 3.57 47.22 -4.05
CA GLN A 2 4.96 46.80 -4.18
C GLN A 2 5.62 46.78 -2.80
N VAL A 3 6.37 45.72 -2.49
CA VAL A 3 7.31 45.70 -1.36
C VAL A 3 8.70 45.94 -1.96
N PRO A 4 9.49 46.91 -1.48
CA PRO A 4 10.73 47.33 -2.14
C PRO A 4 11.91 46.39 -1.85
N LEU A 5 12.68 46.11 -2.91
CA LEU A 5 13.86 45.23 -3.00
C LEU A 5 15.12 45.69 -2.21
N ALA A 6 14.99 46.62 -1.26
CA ALA A 6 16.11 47.46 -0.82
C ALA A 6 16.79 47.06 0.50
N LEU A 7 16.55 45.88 1.08
CA LEU A 7 17.04 45.57 2.45
C LEU A 7 18.01 44.38 2.59
N PHE A 8 18.60 43.87 1.51
CA PHE A 8 19.62 42.80 1.59
C PHE A 8 21.06 43.25 1.28
N PHE A 9 21.30 44.55 1.06
CA PHE A 9 22.64 45.10 0.82
C PHE A 9 23.26 45.67 2.11
N PHE A 10 23.95 44.82 2.87
CA PHE A 10 25.09 45.25 3.68
C PHE A 10 26.20 44.19 3.56
N MET A 11 27.00 44.34 2.50
CA MET A 11 28.20 43.54 2.28
C MET A 11 29.40 44.16 3.00
N SER A 12 30.09 43.31 3.75
CA SER A 12 31.52 43.44 4.01
C SER A 12 32.28 43.32 2.68
N SER A 13 33.18 44.25 2.41
CA SER A 13 33.98 44.38 1.19
C SER A 13 35.10 43.34 1.10
N GLN A 14 34.79 42.18 0.50
CA GLN A 14 35.76 41.33 -0.18
C GLN A 14 35.50 41.42 -1.69
N PRO A 15 36.52 41.61 -2.55
CA PRO A 15 36.29 41.62 -4.00
C PRO A 15 35.77 40.24 -4.41
N TYR A 16 34.55 40.20 -4.96
CA TYR A 16 33.96 38.97 -5.47
C TYR A 16 34.91 38.33 -6.48
N SER A 17 35.22 37.04 -6.26
CA SER A 17 35.98 36.25 -7.23
C SER A 17 35.29 36.29 -8.60
N ALA A 18 36.04 36.08 -9.69
CA ALA A 18 35.47 36.00 -11.04
C ALA A 18 34.32 34.98 -11.12
N ARG A 19 34.44 33.86 -10.38
CA ARG A 19 33.39 32.85 -10.23
C ARG A 19 32.11 33.43 -9.62
N GLN A 20 32.21 34.20 -8.53
CA GLN A 20 31.06 34.81 -7.86
C GLN A 20 30.39 35.90 -8.71
N ARG A 21 31.17 36.74 -9.40
CA ARG A 21 30.62 37.73 -10.33
C ARG A 21 29.82 37.08 -11.46
N LEU A 22 30.32 35.98 -12.01
CA LEU A 22 29.62 35.20 -13.04
C LEU A 22 28.30 34.60 -12.52
N ILE A 23 28.29 34.05 -11.31
CA ILE A 23 27.07 33.53 -10.67
C ILE A 23 26.05 34.64 -10.45
N GLN A 24 26.48 35.80 -9.94
CA GLN A 24 25.60 36.94 -9.70
C GLN A 24 25.00 37.48 -11.00
N ALA A 25 25.83 37.70 -12.03
CA ALA A 25 25.38 38.17 -13.34
C ALA A 25 24.40 37.18 -13.99
N ALA A 26 24.69 35.87 -13.90
CA ALA A 26 23.81 34.84 -14.42
C ALA A 26 22.47 34.81 -13.67
N LEU A 27 22.47 34.90 -12.34
CA LEU A 27 21.24 34.96 -11.54
C LEU A 27 20.35 36.14 -11.96
N GLU A 28 20.93 37.33 -12.12
CA GLU A 28 20.22 38.53 -12.54
C GLU A 28 19.61 38.37 -13.94
N LEU A 29 20.40 37.93 -14.91
CA LEU A 29 19.96 37.76 -16.29
C LEU A 29 18.92 36.63 -16.44
N PHE A 30 19.13 35.48 -15.80
CA PHE A 30 18.16 34.40 -15.81
C PHE A 30 16.84 34.81 -15.20
N THR A 31 16.86 35.62 -14.13
CA THR A 31 15.63 36.15 -13.52
C THR A 31 14.94 37.18 -14.40
N ALA A 32 15.68 38.02 -15.11
CA ALA A 32 15.13 39.11 -15.91
C ALA A 32 14.53 38.65 -17.26
N GLN A 33 15.18 37.70 -17.94
CA GLN A 33 14.86 37.34 -19.33
C GLN A 33 14.88 35.83 -19.60
N GLY A 34 14.98 35.01 -18.54
CA GLY A 34 15.01 33.55 -18.64
C GLY A 34 16.36 33.00 -19.10
N VAL A 35 16.57 31.70 -18.87
CA VAL A 35 17.81 30.99 -19.24
C VAL A 35 18.00 30.94 -20.75
N SER A 36 16.94 30.65 -21.50
CA SER A 36 17.00 30.50 -22.97
C SER A 36 17.29 31.83 -23.68
N GLY A 37 16.76 32.95 -23.16
CA GLY A 37 17.03 34.30 -23.66
C GLY A 37 18.42 34.85 -23.29
N THR A 38 19.18 34.15 -22.45
CA THR A 38 20.48 34.61 -21.94
C THR A 38 21.64 33.88 -22.62
N THR A 39 22.61 34.64 -23.14
CA THR A 39 23.83 34.12 -23.76
C THR A 39 25.01 34.14 -22.79
N THR A 40 25.99 33.25 -22.98
CA THR A 40 27.24 33.21 -22.19
C THR A 40 28.03 34.51 -22.29
N ARG A 41 27.98 35.17 -23.45
CA ARG A 41 28.59 36.48 -23.68
C ARG A 41 27.95 37.59 -22.86
N GLN A 42 26.62 37.69 -22.83
CA GLN A 42 25.92 38.66 -21.98
C GLN A 42 26.29 38.50 -20.51
N ILE A 43 26.37 37.25 -20.03
CA ILE A 43 26.77 36.96 -18.66
C ILE A 43 28.22 37.39 -18.40
N ALA A 44 29.14 37.07 -19.30
CA ALA A 44 30.55 37.43 -19.18
C ALA A 44 30.76 38.96 -19.21
N ASP A 45 30.05 39.65 -20.09
CA ASP A 45 30.06 41.11 -20.22
C ASP A 45 29.55 41.77 -18.93
N GLN A 46 28.41 41.32 -18.40
CA GLN A 46 27.85 41.84 -17.14
C GLN A 46 28.70 41.48 -15.92
N ALA A 47 29.35 40.33 -15.93
CA ALA A 47 30.29 39.94 -14.89
C ALA A 47 31.65 40.62 -15.01
N GLU A 48 31.90 41.43 -16.06
CA GLU A 48 33.19 42.08 -16.36
C GLU A 48 34.36 41.09 -16.43
N VAL A 49 34.19 40.00 -17.18
CA VAL A 49 35.23 38.98 -17.43
C VAL A 49 35.24 38.55 -18.89
N ASN A 50 36.35 37.96 -19.35
CA ASN A 50 36.37 37.32 -20.66
C ASN A 50 35.48 36.06 -20.65
N GLU A 51 34.70 35.83 -21.70
CA GLU A 51 33.81 34.66 -21.88
C GLU A 51 34.53 33.31 -21.68
N VAL A 52 35.82 33.21 -22.04
CA VAL A 52 36.65 32.02 -21.78
C VAL A 52 36.75 31.69 -20.28
N THR A 53 36.67 32.70 -19.41
CA THR A 53 36.66 32.54 -17.95
C THR A 53 35.42 31.80 -17.47
N LEU A 54 34.26 32.04 -18.09
CA LEU A 54 33.02 31.33 -17.82
C LEU A 54 33.19 29.85 -18.16
N PHE A 55 33.63 29.53 -19.38
CA PHE A 55 33.85 28.15 -19.80
C PHE A 55 34.87 27.43 -18.93
N ARG A 56 35.94 28.12 -18.48
CA ARG A 56 36.93 27.54 -17.58
C ARG A 56 36.37 27.18 -16.21
N HIS A 57 35.46 27.99 -15.66
CA HIS A 57 34.87 27.74 -14.34
C HIS A 57 33.69 26.76 -14.39
N PHE A 58 32.88 26.81 -15.45
CA PHE A 58 31.57 26.16 -15.45
C PHE A 58 31.37 25.18 -16.61
N GLY A 59 32.28 25.14 -17.58
CA GLY A 59 32.17 24.29 -18.77
C GLY A 59 31.23 24.87 -19.84
N ASN A 60 29.98 25.16 -19.48
CA ASN A 60 28.96 25.72 -20.37
C ASN A 60 27.93 26.57 -19.58
N LYS A 61 26.97 27.19 -20.28
CA LYS A 61 25.89 28.01 -19.69
C LYS A 61 25.11 27.24 -18.62
N HIS A 62 24.92 25.95 -18.86
CA HIS A 62 24.17 25.05 -18.00
C HIS A 62 24.90 24.66 -16.71
N GLY A 63 26.21 24.44 -16.78
CA GLY A 63 27.04 24.27 -15.59
C GLY A 63 27.08 25.52 -14.71
N LEU A 64 26.92 26.72 -15.31
CA LEU A 64 26.72 27.96 -14.58
C LEU A 64 25.32 28.06 -13.96
N LEU A 65 24.27 27.66 -14.69
CA LEU A 65 22.92 27.55 -14.14
C LEU A 65 22.88 26.63 -12.90
N LEU A 66 23.55 25.49 -12.94
CA LEU A 66 23.68 24.60 -11.79
C LEU A 66 24.35 25.30 -10.59
N ALA A 67 25.47 26.01 -10.82
CA ALA A 67 26.17 26.75 -9.77
C ALA A 67 25.30 27.87 -9.17
N VAL A 68 24.51 28.56 -10.01
CA VAL A 68 23.53 29.57 -9.57
C VAL A 68 22.48 28.93 -8.66
N LEU A 69 21.96 27.75 -9.03
CA LEU A 69 20.93 27.06 -8.25
C LEU A 69 21.46 26.54 -6.91
N GLU A 70 22.68 26.00 -6.88
CA GLU A 70 23.35 25.58 -5.63
C GLU A 70 23.57 26.73 -4.65
N GLU A 71 23.90 27.92 -5.16
CA GLU A 71 24.10 29.13 -4.34
C GLU A 71 22.80 29.86 -4.04
N SER A 72 21.74 29.63 -4.82
CA SER A 72 20.42 30.22 -4.57
C SER A 72 19.79 29.64 -3.32
N ALA A 73 19.21 30.51 -2.49
CA ALA A 73 18.41 30.10 -1.35
C ALA A 73 17.16 29.30 -1.77
N ALA A 74 16.73 29.36 -3.03
CA ALA A 74 15.55 28.66 -3.53
C ALA A 74 15.66 27.14 -3.38
N PHE A 75 16.80 26.53 -3.71
CA PHE A 75 17.00 25.08 -3.53
C PHE A 75 17.08 24.67 -2.05
N LYS A 76 17.65 25.52 -1.19
CA LYS A 76 17.67 25.32 0.27
C LYS A 76 16.27 25.47 0.89
N ASN A 77 15.48 26.40 0.38
CA ASN A 77 14.14 26.73 0.87
C ASN A 77 13.06 25.75 0.41
N LEU A 78 13.30 24.96 -0.65
CA LEU A 78 12.37 23.89 -1.07
C LEU A 78 12.23 22.82 0.02
N GLY A 79 13.33 22.40 0.65
CA GLY A 79 13.29 21.49 1.80
C GLY A 79 12.66 22.12 3.04
N GLU A 80 13.01 23.37 3.36
CA GLU A 80 12.49 24.05 4.56
C GLU A 80 11.02 24.45 4.48
N SER A 81 10.49 24.81 3.30
CA SER A 81 9.09 25.24 3.13
C SER A 81 8.11 24.08 3.31
N LEU A 82 8.55 22.85 3.03
CA LEU A 82 7.76 21.62 3.21
C LEU A 82 7.67 21.23 4.69
N VAL A 83 8.76 21.43 5.45
CA VAL A 83 8.78 21.19 6.92
C VAL A 83 8.00 22.27 7.68
N ARG A 84 8.13 23.55 7.32
CA ARG A 84 7.49 24.66 8.07
C ARG A 84 5.97 24.75 7.93
N ARG A 85 5.37 24.06 6.96
CA ARG A 85 3.90 23.99 6.79
C ARG A 85 3.27 22.72 7.38
N ALA A 86 4.05 21.86 8.02
CA ALA A 86 3.54 20.68 8.72
C ALA A 86 2.86 21.06 10.06
N ASN A 87 1.71 21.70 9.96
CA ASN A 87 0.63 21.56 10.93
C ASN A 87 -0.33 20.54 10.26
N PRO A 88 -0.65 19.38 10.86
CA PRO A 88 -1.12 18.22 10.10
C PRO A 88 -2.40 18.56 9.31
N PRO A 89 -2.37 18.60 7.96
CA PRO A 89 -3.58 18.74 7.18
C PRO A 89 -4.16 17.34 6.98
N GLY A 90 -5.22 17.00 7.72
CA GLY A 90 -5.97 15.76 7.46
C GLY A 90 -5.10 14.49 7.39
N SER A 91 -5.46 13.59 6.47
CA SER A 91 -4.86 12.25 6.34
C SER A 91 -3.45 12.27 5.69
N VAL A 92 -2.65 11.21 5.93
CA VAL A 92 -1.34 10.95 5.29
C VAL A 92 -1.39 11.14 3.76
N TYR A 93 -2.50 10.75 3.14
CA TYR A 93 -2.73 10.92 1.70
C TYR A 93 -2.59 12.38 1.26
N GLN A 94 -3.23 13.31 1.98
CA GLN A 94 -3.20 14.73 1.63
C GLN A 94 -1.79 15.31 1.78
N ALA A 95 -1.09 14.91 2.83
CA ALA A 95 0.29 15.32 3.08
C ALA A 95 1.24 14.95 1.92
N LEU A 96 1.16 13.70 1.42
CA LEU A 96 1.94 13.25 0.28
C LEU A 96 1.53 13.93 -1.04
N LYS A 97 0.23 14.12 -1.27
CA LYS A 97 -0.29 14.78 -2.48
C LYS A 97 0.15 16.25 -2.53
N ASP A 98 0.06 16.96 -1.41
CA ASP A 98 0.50 18.36 -1.30
C ASP A 98 2.01 18.51 -1.56
N TYR A 99 2.82 17.62 -0.97
CA TYR A 99 4.27 17.58 -1.20
C TYR A 99 4.58 17.37 -2.69
N ALA A 100 3.98 16.36 -3.31
CA ALA A 100 4.23 16.00 -4.70
C ALA A 100 3.80 17.14 -5.64
N SER A 101 2.67 17.76 -5.35
CA SER A 101 2.15 18.91 -6.11
C SER A 101 3.08 20.11 -6.02
N GLN A 102 3.55 20.47 -4.83
CA GLN A 102 4.47 21.59 -4.64
C GLN A 102 5.83 21.34 -5.30
N SER A 103 6.31 20.10 -5.25
CA SER A 103 7.56 19.70 -5.88
C SER A 103 7.51 19.81 -7.40
N LEU A 104 6.44 19.34 -8.05
CA LEU A 104 6.25 19.55 -9.49
C LEU A 104 6.17 21.02 -9.84
N HIS A 105 5.44 21.82 -9.05
CA HIS A 105 5.33 23.25 -9.29
C HIS A 105 6.69 23.97 -9.22
N ALA A 106 7.56 23.54 -8.29
CA ALA A 106 8.92 24.04 -8.21
C ALA A 106 9.75 23.68 -9.45
N LEU A 107 9.64 22.45 -9.95
CA LEU A 107 10.32 22.02 -11.18
C LEU A 107 9.85 22.79 -12.41
N GLU A 108 8.55 23.13 -12.49
CA GLU A 108 7.96 23.96 -13.55
C GLU A 108 8.55 25.37 -13.61
N GLN A 109 9.10 25.89 -12.51
CA GLN A 109 9.75 27.20 -12.51
C GLN A 109 11.16 27.17 -13.13
N VAL A 110 11.74 25.98 -13.33
CA VAL A 110 13.12 25.79 -13.80
C VAL A 110 13.26 24.70 -14.88
N PRO A 111 12.46 24.72 -15.97
CA PRO A 111 12.45 23.63 -16.95
C PRO A 111 13.79 23.47 -17.67
N GLU A 112 14.49 24.57 -17.95
CA GLU A 112 15.81 24.52 -18.61
C GLU A 112 16.88 23.84 -17.74
N PHE A 113 16.77 23.93 -16.41
CA PHE A 113 17.64 23.19 -15.51
C PHE A 113 17.40 21.68 -15.62
N VAL A 114 16.13 21.27 -15.59
CA VAL A 114 15.73 19.87 -15.71
C VAL A 114 16.22 19.27 -17.03
N ARG A 115 15.96 19.96 -18.16
CA ARG A 115 16.44 19.53 -19.49
C ARG A 115 17.94 19.40 -19.53
N SER A 116 18.64 20.35 -18.93
CA SER A 116 20.09 20.37 -18.93
C SER A 116 20.71 19.24 -18.11
N VAL A 117 20.16 18.95 -16.93
CA VAL A 117 20.62 17.83 -16.09
C VAL A 117 20.45 16.49 -16.80
N VAL A 118 19.42 16.33 -17.65
CA VAL A 118 19.21 15.09 -18.40
C VAL A 118 20.04 15.03 -19.69
N GLY A 119 20.09 16.13 -20.46
CA GLY A 119 20.68 16.15 -21.79
C GLY A 119 22.18 16.44 -21.85
N GLU A 120 22.74 17.12 -20.84
CA GLU A 120 24.12 17.66 -20.90
C GLU A 120 24.96 17.35 -19.66
N ALA A 121 24.49 16.49 -18.76
CA ALA A 121 25.22 16.19 -17.51
C ALA A 121 26.67 15.74 -17.73
N ASP A 122 26.96 14.96 -18.77
CA ASP A 122 28.31 14.49 -19.08
C ASP A 122 29.27 15.61 -19.53
N GLN A 123 28.73 16.74 -19.98
CA GLN A 123 29.53 17.93 -20.36
C GLN A 123 29.93 18.77 -19.16
N TYR A 124 29.34 18.52 -17.98
CA TYR A 124 29.67 19.26 -16.77
C TYR A 124 31.05 18.86 -16.22
N PRO A 125 31.83 19.84 -15.73
CA PRO A 125 33.03 19.54 -14.95
C PRO A 125 32.73 18.56 -13.82
N THR A 126 33.67 17.65 -13.53
CA THR A 126 33.50 16.61 -12.50
C THR A 126 33.16 17.20 -11.12
N GLU A 127 33.69 18.38 -10.80
CA GLU A 127 33.36 19.10 -9.56
C GLU A 127 31.88 19.48 -9.49
N ASN A 128 31.31 19.99 -10.59
CA ASN A 128 29.90 20.38 -10.69
C ASN A 128 29.00 19.14 -10.63
N ARG A 129 29.35 18.03 -11.30
CA ARG A 129 28.59 16.77 -11.19
C ARG A 129 28.56 16.24 -9.75
N ARG A 130 29.69 16.33 -9.04
CA ARG A 130 29.79 15.94 -7.63
C ARG A 130 28.99 16.89 -6.73
N ALA A 131 28.99 18.18 -7.02
CA ALA A 131 28.23 19.18 -6.28
C ALA A 131 26.72 18.96 -6.45
N LEU A 132 26.25 18.71 -7.67
CA LEU A 132 24.88 18.32 -7.97
C LEU A 132 24.48 17.06 -7.18
N GLY A 133 25.31 16.01 -7.19
CA GLY A 133 25.04 14.79 -6.43
C GLY A 133 24.91 15.03 -4.92
N ARG A 134 25.75 15.91 -4.34
CA ARG A 134 25.64 16.33 -2.93
C ARG A 134 24.37 17.12 -2.67
N GLY A 135 24.03 18.08 -3.54
CA GLY A 135 22.82 18.88 -3.43
C GLY A 135 21.55 18.03 -3.46
N LEU A 136 21.47 17.06 -4.38
CA LEU A 136 20.36 16.10 -4.46
C LEU A 136 20.29 15.20 -3.22
N THR A 137 21.44 14.75 -2.70
CA THR A 137 21.49 13.94 -1.48
C THR A 137 20.97 14.73 -0.27
N GLU A 138 21.36 15.99 -0.15
CA GLU A 138 20.94 16.86 0.94
C GLU A 138 19.45 17.23 0.85
N ALA A 139 18.96 17.56 -0.35
CA ALA A 139 17.54 17.77 -0.59
C ALA A 139 16.73 16.52 -0.22
N ASN A 140 17.21 15.33 -0.59
CA ASN A 140 16.57 14.07 -0.25
C ASN A 140 16.51 13.83 1.27
N ARG A 141 17.50 14.29 2.03
CA ARG A 141 17.56 14.15 3.49
C ARG A 141 16.42 14.90 4.17
N TYR A 142 16.14 16.14 3.77
CA TYR A 142 15.00 16.91 4.30
C TYR A 142 13.66 16.22 4.05
N VAL A 143 13.48 15.65 2.85
CA VAL A 143 12.28 14.91 2.48
C VAL A 143 12.16 13.62 3.28
N ALA A 144 13.27 12.92 3.50
CA ALA A 144 13.31 11.71 4.31
C ALA A 144 12.92 11.98 5.77
N GLU A 145 13.40 13.08 6.36
CA GLU A 145 13.02 13.52 7.71
C GLU A 145 11.51 13.82 7.80
N TYR A 146 10.95 14.47 6.78
CA TYR A 146 9.51 14.71 6.67
C TYR A 146 8.72 13.40 6.55
N LEU A 147 9.10 12.51 5.63
CA LEU A 147 8.45 11.21 5.44
C LEU A 147 8.55 10.34 6.69
N ALA A 148 9.68 10.35 7.40
CA ALA A 148 9.83 9.64 8.66
C ALA A 148 8.81 10.12 9.71
N THR A 149 8.61 11.44 9.80
CA THR A 149 7.59 12.04 10.68
C THR A 149 6.17 11.58 10.29
N VAL A 150 5.86 11.59 9.00
CA VAL A 150 4.56 11.15 8.47
C VAL A 150 4.32 9.64 8.69
N ILE A 151 5.36 8.83 8.51
CA ILE A 151 5.33 7.37 8.72
C ILE A 151 5.08 7.06 10.20
N GLU A 152 5.80 7.73 11.10
CA GLU A 152 5.67 7.54 12.55
C GLU A 152 4.28 7.97 13.05
N GLN A 153 3.83 9.17 12.69
CA GLN A 153 2.50 9.68 13.09
C GLN A 153 1.36 8.85 12.48
N GLY A 154 1.50 8.42 11.23
CA GLY A 154 0.53 7.59 10.52
C GLY A 154 0.57 6.11 10.91
N HIS A 155 1.51 5.70 11.78
CA HIS A 155 1.75 4.29 12.14
C HIS A 155 1.88 3.37 10.91
N LEU A 156 2.56 3.85 9.86
CA LEU A 156 2.68 3.15 8.59
C LEU A 156 3.81 2.12 8.65
N ASN A 157 3.56 0.91 8.16
CA ASN A 157 4.61 -0.09 7.99
C ASN A 157 5.22 0.07 6.59
N THR A 158 6.51 0.38 6.52
CA THR A 158 7.23 0.51 5.24
C THR A 158 8.27 -0.60 5.06
N TYR A 159 8.42 -1.08 3.83
CA TYR A 159 9.46 -2.05 3.48
C TYR A 159 10.84 -1.42 3.27
N LEU A 160 10.86 -0.12 2.98
CA LEU A 160 12.06 0.66 2.70
C LEU A 160 12.21 1.75 3.77
N PRO A 161 13.46 2.12 4.11
CA PRO A 161 13.72 3.24 4.99
C PRO A 161 13.32 4.57 4.31
N ALA A 162 13.01 5.58 5.11
CA ALA A 162 12.45 6.86 4.64
C ALA A 162 13.33 7.54 3.57
N GLU A 163 14.66 7.40 3.66
CA GLU A 163 15.61 7.95 2.68
C GLU A 163 15.42 7.36 1.29
N LYS A 164 15.13 6.05 1.21
CA LYS A 164 14.90 5.35 -0.07
C LYS A 164 13.53 5.70 -0.63
N LEU A 165 12.52 5.84 0.23
CA LEU A 165 11.20 6.31 -0.18
C LEU A 165 11.25 7.74 -0.73
N ALA A 166 11.95 8.65 -0.05
CA ALA A 166 12.19 10.00 -0.54
C ALA A 166 12.88 10.00 -1.91
N SER A 167 13.89 9.15 -2.09
CA SER A 167 14.62 9.06 -3.37
C SER A 167 13.73 8.55 -4.50
N LEU A 168 12.89 7.55 -4.24
CA LEU A 168 11.93 7.04 -5.21
C LEU A 168 10.87 8.08 -5.58
N LEU A 169 10.34 8.79 -4.58
CA LEU A 169 9.31 9.81 -4.77
C LEU A 169 9.86 10.94 -5.65
N ASN A 170 11.01 11.47 -5.28
CA ASN A 170 11.68 12.53 -6.05
C ASN A 170 12.10 12.07 -7.44
N GLY A 171 12.55 10.82 -7.59
CA GLY A 171 12.88 10.23 -8.88
C GLY A 171 11.68 10.16 -9.82
N MET A 172 10.51 9.74 -9.32
CA MET A 172 9.29 9.68 -10.11
C MET A 172 8.77 11.07 -10.48
N LEU A 173 8.82 12.03 -9.56
CA LEU A 173 8.44 13.43 -9.82
C LEU A 173 9.37 14.08 -10.86
N LEU A 174 10.68 13.85 -10.75
CA LEU A 174 11.65 14.32 -11.73
C LEU A 174 11.41 13.65 -13.08
N GLY A 175 11.16 12.33 -13.11
CA GLY A 175 10.86 11.59 -14.34
C GLY A 175 9.62 12.15 -15.06
N TYR A 176 8.54 12.41 -14.32
CA TYR A 176 7.34 13.07 -14.85
C TYR A 176 7.69 14.45 -15.45
N ALA A 177 8.38 15.30 -14.68
CA ALA A 177 8.74 16.65 -15.13
C ALA A 177 9.66 16.63 -16.37
N VAL A 178 10.59 15.67 -16.45
CA VAL A 178 11.46 15.51 -17.62
C VAL A 178 10.62 15.18 -18.85
N ILE A 179 9.72 14.20 -18.76
CA ILE A 179 8.85 13.80 -19.87
C ILE A 179 7.99 14.99 -20.31
N GLU A 180 7.36 15.68 -19.36
CA GLU A 180 6.50 16.85 -19.60
C GLU A 180 7.28 18.00 -20.27
N PHE A 181 8.50 18.30 -19.82
CA PHE A 181 9.25 19.44 -20.34
C PHE A 181 10.02 19.15 -21.63
N THR A 182 10.25 17.88 -21.97
CA THR A 182 11.02 17.48 -23.16
C THR A 182 10.14 16.94 -24.28
N SER A 183 8.87 16.64 -24.03
CA SER A 183 7.94 16.10 -25.01
C SER A 183 6.90 17.16 -25.39
N GLU A 184 6.57 17.25 -26.68
CA GLU A 184 5.44 18.07 -27.13
C GLU A 184 4.08 17.40 -26.84
N PHE A 185 4.08 16.08 -26.64
CA PHE A 185 2.90 15.26 -26.36
C PHE A 185 3.27 13.89 -25.77
N HIS A 186 2.46 13.36 -24.85
CA HIS A 186 2.46 11.96 -24.41
C HIS A 186 1.09 11.54 -23.84
N GLU A 187 0.79 10.25 -23.84
CA GLU A 187 -0.49 9.68 -23.32
C GLU A 187 -0.29 8.82 -22.06
N LEU A 188 0.81 9.02 -21.31
CA LEU A 188 1.13 8.21 -20.13
C LEU A 188 0.18 8.43 -18.95
N TRP A 189 -0.40 9.62 -18.86
CA TRP A 189 -1.32 10.06 -17.80
C TRP A 189 -2.40 10.93 -18.42
N GLU A 190 -3.62 10.89 -17.88
CA GLU A 190 -4.71 11.75 -18.40
C GLU A 190 -4.41 13.22 -18.16
N ASN A 191 -3.84 13.54 -17.00
CA ASN A 191 -3.40 14.86 -16.61
C ASN A 191 -2.45 14.77 -15.39
N ARG A 192 -1.96 15.92 -14.93
CA ARG A 192 -1.10 16.02 -13.74
C ARG A 192 -1.75 15.46 -12.47
N ASP A 193 -3.05 15.69 -12.27
CA ASP A 193 -3.74 15.20 -11.08
C ASP A 193 -3.85 13.68 -11.08
N ASP A 194 -4.14 13.06 -12.23
CA ASP A 194 -4.13 11.60 -12.42
C ASP A 194 -2.77 10.98 -12.06
N PHE A 195 -1.66 11.57 -12.54
CA PHE A 195 -0.32 11.15 -12.13
C PHE A 195 -0.11 11.25 -10.61
N LEU A 196 -0.45 12.39 -10.01
CA LEU A 196 -0.26 12.63 -8.58
C LEU A 196 -1.08 11.67 -7.71
N GLU A 197 -2.32 11.38 -8.10
CA GLU A 197 -3.19 10.44 -7.40
C GLU A 197 -2.63 9.03 -7.44
N ASN A 198 -2.21 8.56 -8.61
CA ASN A 198 -1.63 7.23 -8.76
C ASN A 198 -0.26 7.11 -8.08
N LEU A 199 0.55 8.18 -8.07
CA LEU A 199 1.82 8.23 -7.34
C LEU A 199 1.59 8.10 -5.82
N VAL A 200 0.65 8.85 -5.25
CA VAL A 200 0.35 8.74 -3.81
C VAL A 200 -0.23 7.36 -3.49
N ARG A 201 -1.12 6.84 -4.33
CA ARG A 201 -1.69 5.50 -4.19
C ARG A 201 -0.60 4.42 -4.18
N LEU A 202 0.38 4.52 -5.09
CA LEU A 202 1.54 3.65 -5.13
C LEU A 202 2.34 3.67 -3.81
N PHE A 203 2.57 4.85 -3.23
CA PHE A 203 3.32 4.98 -1.98
C PHE A 203 2.57 4.46 -0.75
N LEU A 204 1.23 4.52 -0.75
CA LEU A 204 0.40 4.06 0.36
C LEU A 204 0.02 2.58 0.26
N HIS A 205 -0.17 2.07 -0.96
CA HIS A 205 -0.76 0.74 -1.20
C HIS A 205 0.16 -0.20 -2.00
N GLY A 206 1.26 0.29 -2.56
CA GLY A 206 2.14 -0.47 -3.45
C GLY A 206 1.65 -0.48 -4.91
N ALA A 207 2.55 -0.87 -5.83
CA ALA A 207 2.27 -0.90 -7.27
C ALA A 207 1.45 -2.12 -7.68
N MET A 208 1.66 -3.23 -6.99
CA MET A 208 1.15 -4.54 -7.37
C MET A 208 0.32 -5.09 -6.24
N SER A 209 -0.97 -5.25 -6.52
CA SER A 209 -1.86 -6.12 -5.76
C SER A 209 -1.98 -7.43 -6.52
N SER A 210 -2.02 -8.56 -5.82
CA SER A 210 -2.22 -9.88 -6.41
C SER A 210 -3.70 -10.19 -6.73
N ALA A 211 -4.55 -9.17 -6.90
CA ALA A 211 -5.97 -9.31 -7.18
C ALA A 211 -6.35 -8.66 -8.52
N PRO A 212 -7.17 -9.32 -9.37
CA PRO A 212 -7.65 -8.73 -10.61
C PRO A 212 -8.68 -7.63 -10.33
N GLU A 213 -8.55 -6.53 -11.08
CA GLU A 213 -9.47 -5.40 -11.11
C GLU A 213 -10.90 -5.83 -11.44
N SER A 214 -11.82 -5.60 -10.50
CA SER A 214 -13.17 -5.17 -10.85
C SER A 214 -13.84 -4.50 -9.65
N ALA A 215 -14.35 -3.30 -9.88
CA ALA A 215 -15.17 -2.45 -9.01
C ALA A 215 -14.42 -1.56 -7.99
N ILE A 216 -14.04 -0.38 -8.47
CA ILE A 216 -14.02 0.86 -7.70
C ILE A 216 -15.46 1.10 -7.21
N ASP A 217 -15.69 0.99 -5.91
CA ASP A 217 -16.67 1.81 -5.21
C ASP A 217 -16.24 1.97 -3.74
N TYR A 218 -16.35 3.22 -3.29
CA TYR A 218 -15.96 3.78 -2.00
C TYR A 218 -15.99 2.81 -0.79
N LEU A 219 -14.82 2.48 -0.24
CA LEU A 219 -14.69 2.10 1.17
C LEU A 219 -13.57 2.94 1.83
N PRO A 220 -13.86 3.67 2.93
CA PRO A 220 -12.87 4.48 3.64
C PRO A 220 -11.76 3.62 4.26
N ALA A 221 -10.73 4.29 4.78
CA ALA A 221 -9.59 3.76 5.53
C ALA A 221 -9.92 2.93 6.80
N SER A 222 -11.16 2.45 6.96
CA SER A 222 -11.62 1.57 8.04
C SER A 222 -11.31 0.08 7.80
N VAL A 223 -10.90 -0.34 6.61
CA VAL A 223 -10.67 -1.78 6.32
C VAL A 223 -9.34 -2.30 6.90
N ILE A 224 -8.37 -1.43 7.19
CA ILE A 224 -7.13 -1.83 7.89
C ILE A 224 -7.39 -2.06 9.41
N ASN A 225 -8.57 -1.66 9.91
CA ASN A 225 -9.06 -1.93 11.27
C ASN A 225 -10.23 -2.94 11.27
N GLN A 226 -10.21 -3.99 10.45
CA GLN A 226 -11.07 -5.14 10.72
C GLN A 226 -10.54 -5.86 11.97
N GLU A 227 -11.21 -5.67 13.10
CA GLU A 227 -10.97 -6.45 14.32
C GLU A 227 -11.29 -7.93 14.03
N VAL A 228 -10.24 -8.72 13.77
CA VAL A 228 -10.39 -10.17 13.56
C VAL A 228 -10.69 -10.82 14.90
N ALA A 229 -11.97 -11.09 15.14
CA ALA A 229 -12.45 -11.82 16.30
C ALA A 229 -12.75 -13.29 15.94
N ASP A 230 -11.87 -14.21 16.37
CA ASP A 230 -12.12 -15.66 16.33
C ASP A 230 -13.04 -16.12 17.46
N LEU A 231 -13.71 -17.26 17.29
CA LEU A 231 -14.59 -17.84 18.30
C LEU A 231 -13.84 -18.83 19.21
N PRO A 232 -14.05 -18.80 20.53
CA PRO A 232 -13.51 -19.80 21.44
C PRO A 232 -13.98 -21.21 21.09
N ALA A 233 -13.12 -22.21 21.33
CA ALA A 233 -13.43 -23.62 21.06
C ALA A 233 -14.75 -24.09 21.67
N ALA A 234 -15.04 -23.69 22.91
CA ALA A 234 -16.28 -24.04 23.59
C ALA A 234 -17.53 -23.53 22.84
N LEU A 235 -17.45 -22.31 22.29
CA LEU A 235 -18.53 -21.68 21.54
C LEU A 235 -18.73 -22.34 20.17
N VAL A 236 -17.65 -22.60 19.44
CA VAL A 236 -17.69 -23.35 18.17
C VAL A 236 -18.31 -24.73 18.38
N HIS A 237 -17.94 -25.43 19.46
CA HIS A 237 -18.55 -26.71 19.81
C HIS A 237 -20.04 -26.61 20.11
N GLU A 238 -20.49 -25.52 20.73
CA GLU A 238 -21.92 -25.30 20.99
C GLU A 238 -22.68 -25.02 19.70
N ILE A 239 -22.16 -24.18 18.82
CA ILE A 239 -22.73 -23.92 17.48
C ILE A 239 -22.89 -25.23 16.71
N PHE A 240 -21.85 -26.07 16.69
CA PHE A 240 -21.93 -27.39 16.06
C PHE A 240 -22.98 -28.32 16.71
N ARG A 241 -23.16 -28.24 18.04
CA ARG A 241 -24.17 -29.02 18.76
C ARG A 241 -25.58 -28.58 18.37
N GLN A 242 -25.82 -27.27 18.32
CA GLN A 242 -27.11 -26.71 17.92
C GLN A 242 -27.43 -27.01 16.45
N ALA A 243 -26.49 -26.77 15.54
CA ALA A 243 -26.63 -27.11 14.12
C ALA A 243 -26.95 -28.59 13.92
N ARG A 244 -26.25 -29.50 14.63
CA ARG A 244 -26.54 -30.93 14.57
C ARG A 244 -27.93 -31.31 15.07
N ARG A 245 -28.48 -30.57 16.04
CA ARG A 245 -29.83 -30.81 16.56
C ARG A 245 -30.90 -30.44 15.53
N LEU A 246 -30.65 -29.42 14.72
CA LEU A 246 -31.59 -28.93 13.70
C LEU A 246 -31.63 -29.82 12.47
N GLY A 247 -30.49 -30.36 12.04
CA GLY A 247 -30.49 -31.30 10.92
C GLY A 247 -29.11 -31.69 10.41
N VAL A 248 -29.11 -32.67 9.51
CA VAL A 248 -27.90 -33.10 8.80
C VAL A 248 -27.38 -32.02 7.84
N GLN A 249 -28.27 -31.19 7.28
CA GLN A 249 -27.89 -30.07 6.42
C GLN A 249 -27.21 -28.97 7.23
N ASP A 250 -27.83 -28.51 8.32
CA ASP A 250 -27.27 -27.49 9.22
C ASP A 250 -25.90 -27.92 9.74
N TYR A 251 -25.76 -29.19 10.13
CA TYR A 251 -24.48 -29.72 10.57
C TYR A 251 -23.42 -29.71 9.45
N ALA A 252 -23.81 -29.97 8.21
CA ALA A 252 -22.92 -29.89 7.05
C ALA A 252 -22.56 -28.44 6.69
N LEU A 253 -23.50 -27.50 6.79
CA LEU A 253 -23.23 -26.08 6.57
C LEU A 253 -22.24 -25.55 7.60
N GLY A 254 -22.47 -25.80 8.90
CA GLY A 254 -21.52 -25.46 9.95
C GLY A 254 -20.15 -26.10 9.72
N TYR A 255 -20.12 -27.34 9.23
CA TYR A 255 -18.87 -28.02 8.92
C TYR A 255 -18.11 -27.38 7.76
N VAL A 256 -18.78 -26.89 6.73
CA VAL A 256 -18.13 -26.21 5.60
C VAL A 256 -17.64 -24.81 6.02
N LEU A 257 -18.44 -24.06 6.78
CA LEU A 257 -18.08 -22.74 7.31
C LEU A 257 -16.79 -22.80 8.16
N PHE A 258 -16.70 -23.75 9.11
CA PHE A 258 -15.53 -23.85 10.00
C PHE A 258 -14.44 -24.80 9.48
N GLY A 259 -14.76 -25.73 8.58
CA GLY A 259 -13.85 -26.76 8.12
C GLY A 259 -13.07 -26.40 6.86
N ALA A 260 -13.60 -25.47 6.07
CA ALA A 260 -12.95 -24.93 4.89
C ALA A 260 -12.89 -23.40 4.90
N GLY A 261 -13.41 -22.73 5.94
CA GLY A 261 -13.38 -21.27 6.06
C GLY A 261 -14.15 -20.56 4.95
N LEU A 262 -15.20 -21.19 4.40
CA LEU A 262 -15.95 -20.61 3.29
C LEU A 262 -16.91 -19.51 3.74
N SER A 263 -17.08 -18.49 2.91
CA SER A 263 -18.12 -17.47 3.07
C SER A 263 -19.49 -17.96 2.56
N PRO A 264 -20.60 -17.31 2.97
CA PRO A 264 -21.93 -17.62 2.44
C PRO A 264 -22.00 -17.56 0.92
N ALA A 265 -21.42 -16.51 0.30
CA ALA A 265 -21.37 -16.34 -1.15
C ALA A 265 -20.69 -17.53 -1.87
N GLU A 266 -19.61 -18.06 -1.29
CA GLU A 266 -18.92 -19.23 -1.83
C GLU A 266 -19.74 -20.50 -1.66
N ILE A 267 -20.42 -20.66 -0.53
CA ILE A 267 -21.28 -21.84 -0.27
C ILE A 267 -22.46 -21.89 -1.26
N VAL A 268 -23.08 -20.75 -1.57
CA VAL A 268 -24.17 -20.68 -2.57
C VAL A 268 -23.69 -21.09 -3.96
N SER A 269 -22.43 -20.77 -4.28
CA SER A 269 -21.81 -21.08 -5.57
C SER A 269 -21.30 -22.53 -5.69
N LEU A 270 -21.35 -23.32 -4.61
CA LEU A 270 -20.87 -24.69 -4.62
C LEU A 270 -21.86 -25.65 -5.31
N GLU A 271 -21.33 -26.45 -6.23
CA GLU A 271 -22.02 -27.59 -6.82
C GLU A 271 -21.48 -28.92 -6.27
N ARG A 272 -22.30 -29.97 -6.28
CA ARG A 272 -21.90 -31.33 -5.85
C ARG A 272 -20.65 -31.85 -6.58
N SER A 273 -20.46 -31.44 -7.83
CA SER A 273 -19.31 -31.76 -8.70
C SER A 273 -18.00 -31.11 -8.24
N HIS A 274 -18.05 -30.08 -7.40
CA HIS A 274 -16.85 -29.39 -6.90
C HIS A 274 -16.12 -30.15 -5.78
N GLN A 275 -16.59 -31.35 -5.40
CA GLN A 275 -15.90 -32.19 -4.42
C GLN A 275 -14.82 -33.03 -5.09
N ILE A 276 -13.62 -32.96 -4.54
CA ILE A 276 -12.44 -33.70 -5.02
C ILE A 276 -11.95 -34.59 -3.87
N TYR A 277 -11.70 -35.86 -4.17
CA TYR A 277 -11.18 -36.84 -3.22
C TYR A 277 -9.93 -37.49 -3.76
N ASP A 278 -8.92 -37.60 -2.91
CA ASP A 278 -7.74 -38.41 -3.17
C ASP A 278 -7.24 -39.06 -1.88
N VAL A 279 -6.03 -39.65 -1.93
CA VAL A 279 -5.38 -40.25 -0.76
C VAL A 279 -4.94 -39.22 0.29
N HIS A 280 -4.89 -37.94 -0.06
CA HIS A 280 -4.40 -36.84 0.75
C HIS A 280 -5.53 -36.05 1.42
N GLY A 281 -6.76 -36.08 0.89
CA GLY A 281 -7.86 -35.38 1.51
C GLY A 281 -9.19 -35.36 0.78
N HIS A 282 -10.08 -34.54 1.34
CA HIS A 282 -11.31 -34.09 0.71
C HIS A 282 -11.17 -32.58 0.50
N PHE A 283 -11.24 -32.15 -0.75
CA PHE A 283 -11.07 -30.76 -1.15
C PHE A 283 -12.35 -30.24 -1.82
N LEU A 284 -12.60 -28.95 -1.65
CA LEU A 284 -13.67 -28.23 -2.33
C LEU A 284 -13.04 -27.28 -3.34
N GLN A 285 -13.49 -27.37 -4.60
CA GLN A 285 -13.11 -26.42 -5.63
C GLN A 285 -14.02 -25.19 -5.55
N ILE A 286 -13.44 -24.03 -5.31
CA ILE A 286 -14.14 -22.75 -5.28
C ILE A 286 -13.91 -22.07 -6.62
N THR A 287 -15.01 -21.83 -7.33
CA THR A 287 -15.02 -21.23 -8.66
C THR A 287 -15.62 -19.84 -8.54
N THR A 288 -14.77 -18.84 -8.33
CA THR A 288 -15.14 -17.42 -8.39
C THR A 288 -14.81 -16.91 -9.80
N PRO A 289 -15.57 -15.96 -10.39
CA PRO A 289 -15.23 -15.43 -11.72
C PRO A 289 -13.76 -14.99 -11.80
N GLY A 290 -13.00 -15.56 -12.74
CA GLY A 290 -11.59 -15.23 -12.94
C GLY A 290 -10.58 -15.94 -12.01
N TYR A 291 -11.02 -16.72 -11.02
CA TYR A 291 -10.12 -17.41 -10.09
C TYR A 291 -10.70 -18.74 -9.58
N VAL A 292 -9.94 -19.82 -9.77
CA VAL A 292 -10.29 -21.15 -9.26
C VAL A 292 -9.24 -21.58 -8.24
N ARG A 293 -9.71 -22.00 -7.08
CA ARG A 293 -8.84 -22.53 -6.03
C ARG A 293 -9.43 -23.79 -5.40
N GLN A 294 -8.58 -24.54 -4.70
CA GLN A 294 -9.00 -25.69 -3.93
C GLN A 294 -8.69 -25.45 -2.46
N VAL A 295 -9.68 -25.75 -1.61
CA VAL A 295 -9.53 -25.65 -0.16
C VAL A 295 -9.76 -27.01 0.48
N PRO A 296 -8.89 -27.47 1.40
CA PRO A 296 -9.13 -28.70 2.12
C PRO A 296 -10.32 -28.55 3.07
N LEU A 297 -11.15 -29.58 3.15
CA LEU A 297 -12.16 -29.70 4.20
C LEU A 297 -11.53 -30.39 5.41
N ASN A 298 -11.05 -29.59 6.36
CA ASN A 298 -10.27 -30.05 7.50
C ASN A 298 -11.09 -30.99 8.41
N GLN A 299 -10.49 -32.11 8.81
CA GLN A 299 -11.10 -33.05 9.76
C GLN A 299 -11.03 -32.54 11.21
N TRP A 300 -10.04 -31.72 11.54
CA TRP A 300 -9.78 -31.24 12.89
C TRP A 300 -10.16 -29.77 12.98
N ILE A 301 -11.39 -29.50 13.40
CA ILE A 301 -11.90 -28.15 13.58
C ILE A 301 -11.82 -27.83 15.07
N VAL A 302 -11.03 -26.81 15.42
CA VAL A 302 -10.90 -26.25 16.77
C VAL A 302 -10.78 -27.32 17.87
N GLY A 303 -9.87 -28.28 17.67
CA GLY A 303 -9.54 -29.32 18.67
C GLY A 303 -10.42 -30.57 18.65
N LYS A 304 -11.45 -30.67 17.80
CA LYS A 304 -12.25 -31.90 17.62
C LYS A 304 -12.16 -32.46 16.21
N ARG A 305 -12.22 -33.79 16.12
CA ARG A 305 -12.24 -34.51 14.84
C ARG A 305 -13.67 -34.73 14.34
N TYR A 306 -13.97 -34.29 13.13
CA TYR A 306 -15.30 -34.31 12.49
C TYR A 306 -15.36 -35.33 11.34
N GLY A 307 -15.04 -36.58 11.65
CA GLY A 307 -15.12 -37.71 10.70
C GLY A 307 -13.85 -37.93 9.88
N SER A 308 -14.01 -38.63 8.75
CA SER A 308 -12.96 -38.94 7.77
C SER A 308 -13.27 -38.32 6.41
N TYR A 309 -12.33 -38.36 5.45
CA TYR A 309 -12.52 -37.78 4.12
C TYR A 309 -13.75 -38.35 3.38
N THR A 310 -14.10 -39.62 3.63
CA THR A 310 -15.24 -40.31 3.01
C THR A 310 -16.47 -40.41 3.91
N ASN A 311 -16.37 -39.96 5.16
CA ASN A 311 -17.46 -40.00 6.14
C ASN A 311 -17.35 -38.82 7.10
N ASN A 312 -17.87 -37.67 6.67
CA ASN A 312 -17.93 -36.41 7.39
C ASN A 312 -19.35 -35.80 7.26
N PRO A 313 -19.67 -34.70 7.98
CA PRO A 313 -21.00 -34.07 7.93
C PRO A 313 -21.49 -33.74 6.52
N LEU A 314 -20.63 -33.20 5.65
CA LEU A 314 -20.99 -32.86 4.28
C LEU A 314 -21.38 -34.11 3.47
N ILE A 315 -20.61 -35.19 3.56
CA ILE A 315 -20.93 -36.45 2.90
C ILE A 315 -22.26 -37.03 3.40
N LYS A 316 -22.52 -36.97 4.72
CA LYS A 316 -23.76 -37.47 5.30
C LYS A 316 -24.97 -36.68 4.78
N TRP A 317 -24.84 -35.36 4.68
CA TRP A 317 -25.85 -34.51 4.07
C TRP A 317 -26.10 -34.91 2.62
N LEU A 318 -25.06 -34.99 1.79
CA LEU A 318 -25.20 -35.32 0.37
C LEU A 318 -25.78 -36.72 0.14
N LYS A 319 -25.44 -37.70 0.98
CA LYS A 319 -26.04 -39.06 0.92
C LYS A 319 -27.51 -39.08 1.36
N SER A 320 -27.94 -38.13 2.18
CA SER A 320 -29.35 -38.04 2.59
C SER A 320 -30.27 -37.45 1.51
N ARG A 321 -29.68 -36.76 0.52
CA ARG A 321 -30.40 -36.11 -0.58
C ARG A 321 -30.83 -37.11 -1.64
N LYS A 322 -32.10 -37.00 -2.08
CA LYS A 322 -32.69 -37.82 -3.16
C LYS A 322 -33.03 -37.02 -4.42
N ASP A 323 -32.65 -35.75 -4.45
CA ASP A 323 -32.94 -34.81 -5.54
C ASP A 323 -31.81 -34.76 -6.60
N THR A 324 -32.13 -34.18 -7.76
CA THR A 324 -31.24 -33.99 -8.90
C THR A 324 -30.59 -32.60 -8.96
N GLN A 325 -30.73 -31.76 -7.93
CA GLN A 325 -30.16 -30.41 -7.95
C GLN A 325 -28.63 -30.47 -7.89
N ARG A 326 -27.99 -29.58 -8.66
CA ARG A 326 -26.52 -29.47 -8.71
C ARG A 326 -25.96 -28.75 -7.50
N ALA A 327 -26.67 -27.74 -7.00
CA ALA A 327 -26.27 -26.97 -5.82
C ALA A 327 -25.99 -27.87 -4.62
N MET A 328 -24.94 -27.57 -3.87
CA MET A 328 -24.47 -28.37 -2.73
C MET A 328 -25.43 -28.31 -1.53
N PHE A 329 -26.10 -27.18 -1.35
CA PHE A 329 -27.08 -26.95 -0.29
C PHE A 329 -28.38 -26.41 -0.88
N LEU A 330 -29.50 -26.74 -0.24
CA LEU A 330 -30.84 -26.38 -0.69
C LEU A 330 -31.61 -25.64 0.39
N ASP A 331 -32.56 -24.82 -0.01
CA ASP A 331 -33.57 -24.27 0.88
C ASP A 331 -34.62 -25.33 1.28
N LYS A 332 -35.58 -24.92 2.12
CA LYS A 332 -36.70 -25.78 2.55
C LYS A 332 -37.65 -26.15 1.40
N ALA A 333 -37.63 -25.40 0.29
CA ALA A 333 -38.42 -25.66 -0.91
C ALA A 333 -37.69 -26.57 -1.93
N GLY A 334 -36.45 -26.96 -1.67
CA GLY A 334 -35.62 -27.79 -2.55
C GLY A 334 -34.91 -27.04 -3.68
N LYS A 335 -34.83 -25.70 -3.62
CA LYS A 335 -34.06 -24.85 -4.54
C LYS A 335 -32.66 -24.56 -3.98
N PRO A 336 -31.69 -24.09 -4.78
CA PRO A 336 -30.39 -23.66 -4.28
C PRO A 336 -30.54 -22.67 -3.12
N ILE A 337 -29.84 -22.91 -2.02
CA ILE A 337 -29.88 -22.04 -0.84
C ILE A 337 -29.33 -20.64 -1.19
N SER A 338 -29.88 -19.61 -0.56
CA SER A 338 -29.40 -18.23 -0.67
C SER A 338 -28.50 -17.82 0.51
N GLU A 339 -27.73 -16.74 0.36
CA GLU A 339 -26.91 -16.19 1.46
C GLU A 339 -27.76 -15.80 2.68
N LEU A 340 -28.96 -15.24 2.43
CA LEU A 340 -29.90 -14.87 3.49
C LEU A 340 -30.34 -16.10 4.30
N GLU A 341 -30.57 -17.23 3.66
CA GLU A 341 -30.97 -18.46 4.35
C GLU A 341 -29.82 -19.07 5.15
N ILE A 342 -28.58 -18.98 4.65
CA ILE A 342 -27.40 -19.37 5.40
C ILE A 342 -27.26 -18.47 6.65
N GLN A 343 -27.49 -17.17 6.51
CA GLN A 343 -27.49 -16.21 7.62
C GLN A 343 -28.57 -16.55 8.66
N MET A 344 -29.80 -16.85 8.23
CA MET A 344 -30.89 -17.28 9.12
C MET A 344 -30.59 -18.58 9.86
N CYS A 345 -29.97 -19.55 9.17
CA CYS A 345 -29.47 -20.77 9.80
C CYS A 345 -28.46 -20.43 10.91
N TRP A 346 -27.47 -19.58 10.62
CA TRP A 346 -26.47 -19.15 11.59
C TRP A 346 -27.08 -18.46 12.82
N GLU A 347 -28.01 -17.52 12.61
CA GLU A 347 -28.73 -16.86 13.70
C GLU A 347 -29.48 -17.87 14.58
N THR A 348 -30.08 -18.89 13.97
CA THR A 348 -30.74 -19.98 14.71
C THR A 348 -29.74 -20.82 15.52
N TRP A 349 -28.54 -21.08 15.02
CA TRP A 349 -27.51 -21.87 15.73
C TRP A 349 -26.79 -21.10 16.84
N THR A 350 -26.93 -19.78 16.81
CA THR A 350 -26.24 -18.86 17.74
C THR A 350 -27.22 -18.17 18.69
N GLU A 351 -28.51 -18.52 18.61
CA GLU A 351 -29.54 -17.95 19.46
C GLU A 351 -29.20 -18.17 20.95
N GLY A 352 -29.17 -17.07 21.71
CA GLY A 352 -28.82 -17.08 23.13
C GLY A 352 -27.33 -17.32 23.44
N LEU A 353 -26.46 -17.41 22.43
CA LEU A 353 -25.02 -17.49 22.62
C LEU A 353 -24.39 -16.09 22.57
N LEU A 354 -23.34 -15.89 23.37
CA LEU A 354 -22.57 -14.64 23.40
C LEU A 354 -21.07 -14.93 23.24
N THR A 355 -20.37 -14.02 22.57
CA THR A 355 -18.91 -14.00 22.50
C THR A 355 -18.31 -13.56 23.83
N THR A 356 -16.98 -13.64 23.97
CA THR A 356 -16.26 -13.15 25.16
C THR A 356 -16.42 -11.64 25.38
N GLN A 357 -16.84 -10.90 24.36
CA GLN A 357 -17.15 -9.47 24.42
C GLN A 357 -18.64 -9.19 24.70
N GLY A 358 -19.45 -10.23 24.94
CA GLY A 358 -20.88 -10.09 25.23
C GLY A 358 -21.74 -9.77 24.01
N GLN A 359 -21.24 -9.98 22.79
CA GLN A 359 -21.98 -9.75 21.55
C GLN A 359 -22.47 -11.07 20.93
N PRO A 360 -23.55 -11.07 20.13
CA PRO A 360 -23.95 -12.24 19.34
C PRO A 360 -22.83 -12.66 18.37
N PRO A 361 -22.58 -13.96 18.18
CA PRO A 361 -21.59 -14.42 17.21
C PRO A 361 -22.00 -14.08 15.77
N ALA A 362 -21.09 -13.48 15.01
CA ALA A 362 -21.30 -13.18 13.59
C ALA A 362 -20.77 -14.31 12.68
N ILE A 363 -21.45 -14.56 11.55
CA ILE A 363 -21.10 -15.66 10.64
C ILE A 363 -19.68 -15.56 10.07
N ALA A 364 -19.21 -14.34 9.82
CA ALA A 364 -17.84 -14.08 9.35
C ALA A 364 -16.77 -14.62 10.32
N GLN A 365 -17.10 -14.72 11.62
CA GLN A 365 -16.17 -15.25 12.62
C GLN A 365 -15.88 -16.75 12.42
N ALA A 366 -16.70 -17.49 11.66
CA ALA A 366 -16.38 -18.87 11.28
C ALA A 366 -15.13 -18.93 10.40
N GLN A 367 -15.08 -18.10 9.36
CA GLN A 367 -13.90 -17.95 8.50
C GLN A 367 -12.72 -17.39 9.30
N HIS A 368 -12.94 -16.40 10.17
CA HIS A 368 -11.87 -15.89 11.03
C HIS A 368 -11.25 -16.98 11.90
N THR A 369 -12.09 -17.80 12.52
CA THR A 369 -11.66 -18.91 13.36
C THR A 369 -10.83 -19.92 12.56
N TRP A 370 -11.26 -20.25 11.34
CA TRP A 370 -10.52 -21.16 10.46
C TRP A 370 -9.15 -20.59 10.05
N CYS A 371 -9.09 -19.33 9.61
CA CYS A 371 -7.84 -18.67 9.22
C CYS A 371 -6.83 -18.63 10.38
N VAL A 372 -7.27 -18.21 11.57
CA VAL A 372 -6.42 -18.15 12.78
C VAL A 372 -5.92 -19.55 13.16
N GLU A 373 -6.78 -20.57 13.12
CA GLU A 373 -6.40 -21.94 13.45
C GLU A 373 -5.41 -22.54 12.43
N MET A 374 -5.54 -22.22 11.15
CA MET A 374 -4.58 -22.64 10.12
C MET A 374 -3.19 -22.05 10.36
N LEU A 375 -3.11 -20.76 10.68
CA LEU A 375 -1.86 -20.08 11.01
C LEU A 375 -1.22 -20.62 12.29
N MET A 376 -2.02 -20.86 13.33
CA MET A 376 -1.59 -21.51 14.57
C MET A 376 -0.96 -22.89 14.33
N ARG A 377 -1.43 -23.59 13.28
CA ARG A 377 -0.93 -24.92 12.88
C ARG A 377 0.25 -24.86 11.89
N GLY A 378 0.82 -23.68 11.67
CA GLY A 378 2.06 -23.49 10.91
C GLY A 378 1.87 -23.31 9.41
N ILE A 379 0.64 -23.08 8.93
CA ILE A 379 0.42 -22.62 7.55
C ILE A 379 1.06 -21.23 7.40
N SER A 380 1.84 -21.00 6.34
CA SER A 380 2.38 -19.67 6.05
C SER A 380 1.28 -18.75 5.50
N LEU A 381 1.43 -17.43 5.67
CA LEU A 381 0.55 -16.44 5.04
C LEU A 381 0.46 -16.61 3.52
N GLU A 382 1.53 -17.08 2.88
CA GLU A 382 1.55 -17.41 1.45
C GLU A 382 0.60 -18.56 1.13
N ASN A 383 0.74 -19.67 1.84
CA ASN A 383 -0.08 -20.84 1.59
C ASN A 383 -1.54 -20.55 1.94
N LEU A 384 -1.79 -19.77 3.00
CA LEU A 384 -3.15 -19.35 3.34
C LEU A 384 -3.76 -18.48 2.25
N SER A 385 -3.00 -17.56 1.64
CA SER A 385 -3.48 -16.71 0.52
C SER A 385 -3.97 -17.54 -0.67
N ILE A 386 -3.29 -18.65 -0.96
CA ILE A 386 -3.69 -19.58 -2.03
C ILE A 386 -5.01 -20.29 -1.67
N LEU A 387 -5.19 -20.67 -0.41
CA LEU A 387 -6.38 -21.40 0.05
C LEU A 387 -7.62 -20.49 0.20
N THR A 388 -7.44 -19.24 0.62
CA THR A 388 -8.54 -18.28 0.79
C THR A 388 -8.83 -17.48 -0.47
N GLY A 389 -7.86 -17.31 -1.36
CA GLY A 389 -7.93 -16.35 -2.47
C GLY A 389 -7.78 -14.89 -2.04
N CYS A 390 -7.52 -14.64 -0.75
CA CYS A 390 -7.24 -13.29 -0.22
C CYS A 390 -5.78 -12.93 -0.41
N ASP A 391 -5.47 -11.66 -0.59
CA ASP A 391 -4.09 -11.19 -0.59
C ASP A 391 -3.45 -11.22 0.82
N ARG A 392 -2.13 -11.07 0.89
CA ARG A 392 -1.39 -11.10 2.16
C ARG A 392 -1.74 -9.94 3.10
N VAL A 393 -2.12 -8.78 2.55
CA VAL A 393 -2.47 -7.60 3.36
C VAL A 393 -3.79 -7.84 4.07
N GLN A 394 -4.77 -8.42 3.39
CA GLN A 394 -6.04 -8.87 3.94
C GLN A 394 -5.86 -9.96 5.00
N LEU A 395 -4.82 -10.80 4.87
CA LEU A 395 -4.54 -11.87 5.82
C LEU A 395 -3.71 -11.44 7.06
N GLN A 396 -3.11 -10.25 7.03
CA GLN A 396 -2.24 -9.77 8.09
C GLN A 396 -2.92 -9.66 9.47
N PRO A 397 -4.19 -9.21 9.59
CA PRO A 397 -4.90 -9.20 10.86
C PRO A 397 -5.06 -10.59 11.49
N TYR A 398 -5.24 -11.65 10.68
CA TYR A 398 -5.33 -13.04 11.17
C TYR A 398 -4.00 -13.55 11.69
N ALA A 399 -2.88 -13.17 11.06
CA ALA A 399 -1.54 -13.51 11.54
C ALA A 399 -1.24 -12.86 12.89
N ARG A 400 -1.59 -11.58 13.06
CA ARG A 400 -1.49 -10.91 14.34
C ARG A 400 -2.32 -11.62 15.41
N ARG A 401 -3.58 -11.93 15.10
CA ARG A 401 -4.48 -12.63 16.02
C ARG A 401 -3.98 -14.04 16.40
N SER A 402 -3.41 -14.78 15.45
CA SER A 402 -2.76 -16.07 15.71
C SER A 402 -1.56 -15.92 16.65
N GLN A 403 -0.71 -14.91 16.46
CA GLN A 403 0.43 -14.65 17.35
C GLN A 403 -0.03 -14.31 18.78
N GLU A 404 -1.07 -13.49 18.92
CA GLU A 404 -1.67 -13.17 20.23
C GLU A 404 -2.16 -14.44 20.94
N LYS A 405 -2.87 -15.32 20.21
CA LYS A 405 -3.36 -16.59 20.75
C LYS A 405 -2.21 -17.52 21.16
N ALA A 406 -1.17 -17.63 20.33
CA ALA A 406 0.02 -18.40 20.65
C ALA A 406 0.75 -17.88 21.91
N ALA A 407 0.87 -16.56 22.04
CA ALA A 407 1.46 -15.93 23.22
C ALA A 407 0.66 -16.22 24.50
N LEU A 408 -0.68 -16.15 24.44
CA LEU A 408 -1.56 -16.50 25.55
C LEU A 408 -1.46 -17.98 25.94
N GLU A 409 -1.42 -18.89 24.95
CA GLU A 409 -1.20 -20.32 25.20
C GLU A 409 0.16 -20.58 25.86
N GLN A 410 1.22 -19.92 25.39
CA GLN A 410 2.55 -20.03 25.97
C GLN A 410 2.60 -19.51 27.41
N ALA A 411 1.98 -18.34 27.68
CA ALA A 411 1.89 -17.78 29.02
C ALA A 411 1.13 -18.73 29.97
N THR A 412 -0.02 -19.26 29.53
CA THR A 412 -0.84 -20.19 30.33
C THR A 412 -0.09 -21.49 30.66
N ARG A 413 0.79 -21.96 29.76
CA ARG A 413 1.64 -23.15 30.02
C ARG A 413 2.64 -22.94 31.14
N LEU A 414 3.07 -21.70 31.42
CA LEU A 414 4.00 -21.42 32.53
C LEU A 414 3.37 -21.68 33.91
N ASP A 415 2.05 -21.52 34.02
CA ASP A 415 1.31 -21.79 35.26
C ASP A 415 1.06 -23.29 35.50
N HIS A 416 1.31 -24.13 34.50
CA HIS A 416 1.18 -25.57 34.63
C HIS A 416 2.51 -26.17 35.09
N LYS A 417 2.51 -26.76 36.28
CA LYS A 417 3.66 -27.50 36.80
C LYS A 417 4.05 -28.59 35.78
N PRO A 418 5.31 -28.67 35.31
CA PRO A 418 5.71 -29.73 34.39
C PRO A 418 5.42 -31.09 35.03
N ALA A 419 4.74 -31.95 34.27
CA ALA A 419 4.37 -33.31 34.66
C ALA A 419 5.59 -34.22 34.76
#